data_AF-A0A1Q5RMF6-F1
#
_entry.id   AF-A0A1Q5RMF6-F1
#
_cell.length_a   1.000
_cell.length_b   1.000
_cell.length_c   1.000
_cell.angle_alpha   90.00
_cell.angle_beta   90.00
_cell.angle_gamma   90.00
#
_symmetry.space_group_name_H-M   'P 1'
#
loop_
_entity.id
_entity.type
_entity.pdbx_description
1 polymer ?
#
loop_
_entity_poly.entity_id
_entity_poly.type
_entity_poly.pdbx_seq_one_letter_code
_entity_poly.pdbx_strand_id
1 'polypeptide(L)'
;MATFYQGNVPTTAQTADAAGPEIRTIQLSDLHDALKLGWEDFKAVPSHAIILCVIYPVLGLVLARVVMGYSVLPLLFPLAAGFALIGPFAALGLYELSSRRERGEDASAWDAMEVLRSPSFGAMLGLGTLLLALFVTWVATAQAIYVAAFGYEGVTGISDFMTRVLTTQQGWWLIVVGCGTGFLFALAALCISAVSFPLMLDRHAGAFEAMVTSLRVVARNPVPMAAWGLIVAVLLALGTIPAFLGLAVVIPLLGHATWHLYRKVIVSAPDARPVPPPPHRPRKPAADFPANLFPWRNRTDA
;
A
#
# COMPACT_ATOMS: atom_id res chain seq x y z
N MET A 1 38.99 26.81 -49.72
CA MET A 1 39.19 26.66 -48.26
C MET A 1 37.84 26.32 -47.65
N ALA A 2 37.59 25.06 -47.32
CA ALA A 2 36.38 24.61 -46.64
C ALA A 2 36.74 24.34 -45.17
N THR A 3 36.15 25.10 -44.26
CA THR A 3 36.40 25.01 -42.82
C THR A 3 35.53 23.90 -42.25
N PHE A 4 36.14 22.82 -41.77
CA PHE A 4 35.44 21.74 -41.06
C PHE A 4 35.05 22.24 -39.65
N TYR A 5 33.75 22.31 -39.38
CA TYR A 5 33.22 22.50 -38.03
C TYR A 5 33.34 21.16 -37.28
N GLN A 6 34.32 21.04 -36.38
CA GLN A 6 34.32 19.96 -35.38
C GLN A 6 33.29 20.31 -34.31
N GLY A 7 32.09 19.73 -34.41
CA GLY A 7 31.15 19.69 -33.30
C GLY A 7 31.69 18.79 -32.21
N ASN A 8 32.29 19.36 -31.16
CA ASN A 8 32.48 18.67 -29.90
C ASN A 8 31.11 18.45 -29.27
N VAL A 9 30.51 17.30 -29.57
CA VAL A 9 29.40 16.79 -28.76
C VAL A 9 30.03 16.27 -27.48
N PRO A 10 29.79 16.88 -26.30
CA PRO A 10 30.17 16.20 -25.06
C PRO A 10 29.38 14.90 -25.03
N THR A 11 30.09 13.77 -25.01
CA THR A 11 29.52 12.47 -24.67
C THR A 11 29.08 12.56 -23.21
N THR A 12 27.89 13.11 -22.98
CA THR A 12 27.26 13.14 -21.67
C THR A 12 27.06 11.71 -21.26
N ALA A 13 27.80 11.29 -20.23
CA ALA A 13 27.62 10.12 -19.39
C ALA A 13 26.25 9.42 -19.54
N GLN A 14 26.14 8.56 -20.56
CA GLN A 14 24.97 7.71 -20.80
C GLN A 14 25.31 6.25 -20.45
N THR A 15 26.03 6.06 -19.36
CA THR A 15 26.35 4.74 -18.78
C THR A 15 25.85 4.57 -17.36
N ALA A 16 25.29 5.62 -16.74
CA ALA A 16 24.72 5.55 -15.38
C ALA A 16 23.28 5.01 -15.34
N ASP A 17 22.58 4.92 -16.47
CA ASP A 17 21.14 4.64 -16.51
C ASP A 17 20.77 3.15 -16.71
N ALA A 18 21.77 2.26 -16.80
CA ALA A 18 21.53 0.81 -16.98
C ALA A 18 21.50 0.03 -15.65
N ALA A 19 22.03 0.60 -14.57
CA ALA A 19 22.03 -0.01 -13.26
C ALA A 19 20.91 0.61 -12.41
N GLY A 20 19.76 -0.07 -12.31
CA GLY A 20 18.67 0.37 -11.44
C GLY A 20 19.13 0.61 -9.99
N PRO A 21 18.27 1.19 -9.13
CA PRO A 21 18.66 1.76 -7.84
C PRO A 21 19.63 0.91 -7.02
N GLU A 22 20.66 1.54 -6.43
CA GLU A 22 21.61 0.85 -5.57
C GLU A 22 20.92 0.37 -4.28
N ILE A 23 21.17 -0.89 -3.90
CA ILE A 23 20.50 -1.59 -2.80
C ILE A 23 21.49 -1.81 -1.66
N ARG A 24 21.14 -1.32 -0.46
CA ARG A 24 21.88 -1.53 0.78
C ARG A 24 21.51 -2.86 1.42
N THR A 25 22.48 -3.44 2.12
CA THR A 25 22.23 -4.56 3.04
C THR A 25 21.73 -4.00 4.37
N ILE A 26 20.59 -4.50 4.86
CA ILE A 26 19.97 -4.05 6.12
C ILE A 26 20.08 -5.12 7.20
N GLN A 27 20.04 -4.69 8.46
CA GLN A 27 20.07 -5.55 9.64
C GLN A 27 18.69 -5.64 10.29
N LEU A 28 18.48 -6.62 11.19
CA LEU A 28 17.21 -6.73 11.93
C LEU A 28 16.89 -5.48 12.78
N SER A 29 17.91 -4.75 13.24
CA SER A 29 17.75 -3.48 13.95
C SER A 29 17.09 -2.39 13.08
N ASP A 30 17.33 -2.41 11.77
CA ASP A 30 16.75 -1.44 10.83
C ASP A 30 15.22 -1.55 10.76
N LEU A 31 14.68 -2.75 10.98
CA LEU A 31 13.23 -3.00 11.00
C LEU A 31 12.59 -2.37 12.23
N HIS A 32 13.25 -2.52 13.38
CA HIS A 32 12.80 -1.89 14.63
C HIS A 32 12.86 -0.37 14.52
N ASP A 33 13.94 0.17 13.96
CA ASP A 33 14.05 1.61 13.71
C ASP A 33 12.97 2.12 12.75
N ALA A 34 12.69 1.38 11.68
CA ALA A 34 11.63 1.73 10.74
C ALA A 34 10.24 1.74 11.40
N LEU A 35 9.94 0.77 12.27
CA LEU A 35 8.71 0.76 13.07
C LEU A 35 8.64 1.94 14.05
N LYS A 36 9.75 2.28 14.70
CA LYS A 36 9.83 3.41 15.62
C LYS A 36 9.56 4.73 14.91
N LEU A 37 10.20 4.97 13.76
CA LEU A 37 9.96 6.15 12.93
C LEU A 37 8.52 6.18 12.40
N GLY A 38 7.99 5.03 11.97
CA GLY A 38 6.59 4.91 11.56
C GLY A 38 5.60 5.24 12.69
N TRP A 39 5.93 4.90 13.93
CA TRP A 39 5.14 5.26 15.11
C TRP A 39 5.23 6.77 15.45
N GLU A 40 6.40 7.37 15.23
CA GLU A 40 6.57 8.82 15.38
C GLU A 40 5.75 9.58 14.32
N ASP A 41 5.66 9.08 13.10
CA ASP A 41 4.77 9.57 12.02
C ASP A 41 3.30 9.44 12.38
N PHE A 42 2.91 8.27 12.86
CA PHE A 42 1.55 8.01 13.30
C PHE A 42 1.07 8.95 14.43
N LYS A 43 1.95 9.30 15.38
CA LYS A 43 1.60 10.24 16.45
C LYS A 43 1.53 11.69 15.99
N ALA A 44 2.35 12.06 15.00
CA ALA A 44 2.44 13.44 14.53
C ALA A 44 1.29 13.81 13.59
N VAL A 45 0.79 12.85 12.81
CA VAL A 45 -0.31 13.09 11.87
C VAL A 45 -1.48 12.17 12.21
N PRO A 46 -2.73 12.67 12.27
CA PRO A 46 -3.90 11.87 12.65
C PRO A 46 -4.38 10.92 11.52
N SER A 47 -3.48 10.08 11.00
CA SER A 47 -3.74 9.13 9.91
C SER A 47 -4.74 8.04 10.28
N HIS A 48 -4.89 7.74 11.58
CA HIS A 48 -5.93 6.86 12.10
C HIS A 48 -7.35 7.33 11.74
N ALA A 49 -7.59 8.65 11.68
CA ALA A 49 -8.92 9.20 11.40
C ALA A 49 -9.44 8.76 10.02
N ILE A 50 -8.57 8.68 9.01
CA ILE A 50 -8.92 8.23 7.65
C ILE A 50 -9.39 6.78 7.68
N ILE A 51 -8.67 5.91 8.41
CA ILE A 51 -8.99 4.48 8.47
C ILE A 51 -10.27 4.24 9.29
N LEU A 52 -10.48 5.01 10.37
CA LEU A 52 -11.71 4.94 11.16
C LEU A 52 -12.95 5.33 10.33
N CYS A 53 -12.84 6.29 9.41
CA CYS A 53 -13.94 6.63 8.49
C CYS A 53 -14.37 5.47 7.59
N VAL A 54 -13.49 4.50 7.33
CA VAL A 54 -13.83 3.27 6.58
C VAL A 54 -14.34 2.16 7.51
N ILE A 55 -13.70 2.00 8.68
CA ILE A 55 -14.02 0.95 9.64
C ILE A 55 -15.40 1.15 10.30
N TYR A 56 -15.74 2.36 10.71
CA TYR A 56 -16.99 2.61 11.46
C TYR A 56 -18.27 2.32 10.66
N PRO A 57 -18.42 2.74 9.39
CA PRO A 57 -19.58 2.37 8.58
C PRO A 57 -19.72 0.86 8.39
N VAL A 58 -18.60 0.16 8.20
CA VAL A 58 -18.53 -1.29 8.11
C VAL A 58 -19.05 -1.95 9.38
N LEU A 59 -18.57 -1.52 10.55
CA LEU A 59 -19.06 -2.02 11.85
C LEU A 59 -20.55 -1.72 12.04
N GLY A 60 -21.01 -0.54 11.64
CA GLY A 60 -22.43 -0.18 11.68
C GLY A 60 -23.30 -1.14 10.88
N LEU A 61 -22.88 -1.52 9.66
CA LEU A 61 -23.59 -2.50 8.83
C LEU A 61 -23.61 -3.89 9.45
N VAL A 62 -22.48 -4.33 10.02
CA VAL A 62 -22.38 -5.61 10.73
C VAL A 62 -23.33 -5.64 11.93
N LEU A 63 -23.28 -4.61 12.78
CA LEU A 63 -24.14 -4.50 13.96
C LEU A 63 -25.62 -4.44 13.58
N ALA A 64 -25.99 -3.68 12.54
CA ALA A 64 -27.35 -3.64 12.04
C ALA A 64 -27.83 -5.05 11.61
N ARG A 65 -26.97 -5.83 10.95
CA ARG A 65 -27.29 -7.21 10.54
C ARG A 65 -27.49 -8.15 11.72
N VAL A 66 -26.65 -8.02 12.76
CA VAL A 66 -26.78 -8.77 14.03
C VAL A 66 -28.09 -8.44 14.71
N VAL A 67 -28.43 -7.15 14.85
CA VAL A 67 -29.69 -6.70 15.48
C VAL A 67 -30.91 -7.21 14.71
N MET A 68 -30.82 -7.28 13.38
CA MET A 68 -31.88 -7.85 12.53
C MET A 68 -31.93 -9.40 12.56
N GLY A 69 -31.10 -10.07 13.35
CA GLY A 69 -31.12 -11.53 13.52
C GLY A 69 -30.55 -12.33 12.34
N TYR A 70 -29.86 -11.67 11.39
CA TYR A 70 -29.26 -12.35 10.25
C TYR A 70 -27.85 -12.86 10.56
N SER A 71 -27.42 -13.91 9.85
CA SER A 71 -26.05 -14.42 9.97
C SER A 71 -25.03 -13.39 9.45
N VAL A 72 -23.98 -13.14 10.24
CA VAL A 72 -22.85 -12.28 9.86
C VAL A 72 -21.76 -13.03 9.11
N LEU A 73 -21.78 -14.37 9.15
CA LEU A 73 -20.84 -15.25 8.45
C LEU A 73 -20.65 -14.88 6.97
N PRO A 74 -21.72 -14.63 6.17
CA PRO A 74 -21.57 -14.22 4.78
C PRO A 74 -20.92 -12.84 4.59
N LEU A 75 -20.87 -11.97 5.61
CA LEU A 75 -20.21 -10.65 5.53
C LEU A 75 -18.72 -10.73 5.82
N LEU A 76 -18.25 -11.73 6.57
CA LEU A 76 -16.83 -11.83 6.92
C LEU A 76 -15.94 -11.85 5.69
N PHE A 77 -16.36 -12.58 4.65
CA PHE A 77 -15.62 -12.67 3.40
C PHE A 77 -15.57 -11.34 2.63
N PRO A 78 -16.71 -10.68 2.30
CA PRO A 78 -16.70 -9.35 1.70
C PRO A 78 -15.92 -8.31 2.50
N LEU A 79 -15.95 -8.37 3.84
CA LEU A 79 -15.20 -7.44 4.69
C LEU A 79 -13.70 -7.68 4.61
N ALA A 80 -13.26 -8.93 4.75
CA ALA A 80 -11.86 -9.29 4.59
C ALA A 80 -11.33 -8.91 3.19
N ALA A 81 -12.11 -9.19 2.15
CA ALA A 81 -11.80 -8.80 0.79
C ALA A 81 -11.75 -7.27 0.63
N GLY A 82 -12.74 -6.54 1.14
CA GLY A 82 -12.81 -5.08 1.07
C GLY A 82 -11.60 -4.41 1.73
N PHE A 83 -11.20 -4.83 2.93
CA PHE A 83 -10.01 -4.32 3.59
C PHE A 83 -8.72 -4.63 2.82
N ALA A 84 -8.60 -5.85 2.28
CA ALA A 84 -7.45 -6.22 1.46
C ALA A 84 -7.35 -5.39 0.17
N LEU A 85 -8.50 -5.05 -0.45
CA LEU A 85 -8.58 -4.22 -1.65
C LEU A 85 -8.21 -2.76 -1.41
N ILE A 86 -8.62 -2.22 -0.27
CA ILE A 86 -8.37 -0.82 0.09
C ILE A 86 -6.89 -0.63 0.50
N GLY A 87 -6.27 -1.65 1.08
CA GLY A 87 -4.90 -1.62 1.62
C GLY A 87 -3.84 -0.99 0.70
N PRO A 88 -3.66 -1.47 -0.55
CA PRO A 88 -2.66 -0.93 -1.47
C PRO A 88 -2.82 0.57 -1.75
N PHE A 89 -4.05 1.06 -1.82
CA PHE A 89 -4.33 2.47 -2.10
C PHE A 89 -4.24 3.34 -0.84
N ALA A 90 -4.71 2.81 0.30
CA ALA A 90 -4.56 3.49 1.59
C ALA A 90 -3.08 3.69 1.94
N ALA A 91 -2.22 2.72 1.64
CA ALA A 91 -0.78 2.81 1.86
C ALA A 91 -0.13 3.95 1.07
N LEU A 92 -0.58 4.24 -0.16
CA LEU A 92 -0.03 5.33 -0.97
C LEU A 92 -0.20 6.69 -0.29
N GLY A 93 -1.37 6.97 0.28
CA GLY A 93 -1.62 8.21 1.01
C GLY A 93 -0.74 8.36 2.25
N LEU A 94 -0.44 7.24 2.93
CA LEU A 94 0.45 7.21 4.10
C LEU A 94 1.91 7.42 3.71
N TYR A 95 2.35 6.85 2.59
CA TYR A 95 3.70 7.04 2.05
C TYR A 95 3.96 8.51 1.70
N GLU A 96 3.01 9.16 1.02
CA GLU A 96 3.11 10.57 0.69
C GLU A 96 3.22 11.44 1.95
N LEU A 97 2.45 11.10 2.99
CA LEU A 97 2.45 11.83 4.25
C LEU A 97 3.79 11.73 4.99
N SER A 98 4.38 10.53 5.07
CA SER A 98 5.74 10.35 5.62
C SER A 98 6.79 11.06 4.76
N SER A 99 6.67 10.98 3.43
CA SER A 99 7.57 11.63 2.49
C SER A 99 7.57 13.16 2.65
N ARG A 100 6.39 13.79 2.78
CA ARG A 100 6.24 15.22 3.07
C ARG A 100 6.89 15.62 4.37
N ARG A 101 6.69 14.81 5.41
CA ARG A 101 7.26 15.06 6.73
C ARG A 101 8.79 14.98 6.70
N GLU A 102 9.36 14.01 5.99
CA GLU A 102 10.83 13.94 5.78
C GLU A 102 11.37 15.17 5.04
N ARG A 103 10.58 15.78 4.14
CA ARG A 103 10.94 17.03 3.45
C ARG A 103 10.70 18.30 4.27
N GLY A 104 10.12 18.18 5.48
CA GLY A 104 9.78 19.33 6.33
C GLY A 104 8.55 20.12 5.84
N GLU A 105 7.71 19.52 4.99
CA GLU A 105 6.47 20.12 4.50
C GLU A 105 5.33 19.91 5.52
N ASP A 106 4.38 20.86 5.60
CA ASP A 106 3.17 20.72 6.41
C ASP A 106 2.32 19.55 5.87
N ALA A 107 2.33 18.44 6.60
CA ALA A 107 1.66 17.21 6.20
C ALA A 107 0.24 17.17 6.80
N SER A 108 -0.80 17.44 5.99
CA SER A 108 -2.19 17.28 6.42
C SER A 108 -2.82 16.00 5.85
N ALA A 109 -3.76 15.40 6.58
CA ALA A 109 -4.47 14.19 6.14
C ALA A 109 -5.23 14.36 4.81
N TRP A 110 -5.54 15.61 4.42
CA TRP A 110 -6.21 15.95 3.15
C TRP A 110 -5.26 15.95 1.95
N ASP A 111 -3.96 16.07 2.18
CA ASP A 111 -2.94 16.07 1.13
C ASP A 111 -2.65 14.65 0.60
N ALA A 112 -3.09 13.60 1.32
CA ALA A 112 -3.04 12.22 0.86
C ALA A 112 -3.78 12.01 -0.48
N MET A 113 -4.74 12.89 -0.82
CA MET A 113 -5.43 12.87 -2.11
C MET A 113 -4.62 13.44 -3.28
N GLU A 114 -3.51 14.16 -3.04
CA GLU A 114 -2.64 14.66 -4.11
C GLU A 114 -1.85 13.55 -4.81
N VAL A 115 -1.75 12.35 -4.19
CA VAL A 115 -1.20 11.14 -4.82
C VAL A 115 -1.88 10.82 -6.15
N LEU A 116 -3.19 11.12 -6.28
CA LEU A 116 -3.96 10.91 -7.51
C LEU A 116 -3.43 11.75 -8.70
N ARG A 117 -2.59 12.76 -8.45
CA ARG A 117 -1.98 13.61 -9.47
C ARG A 117 -0.53 13.21 -9.79
N SER A 118 0.00 12.14 -9.19
CA SER A 118 1.36 11.68 -9.48
C SER A 118 1.47 11.17 -10.93
N PRO A 119 2.53 11.54 -11.67
CA PRO A 119 2.80 11.02 -13.02
C PRO A 119 2.85 9.49 -13.08
N SER A 120 3.24 8.83 -11.99
CA SER A 120 3.36 7.37 -11.88
C SER A 120 2.09 6.66 -11.39
N PHE A 121 0.97 7.37 -11.22
CA PHE A 121 -0.28 6.79 -10.71
C PHE A 121 -0.78 5.62 -11.57
N GLY A 122 -0.61 5.69 -12.90
CA GLY A 122 -0.94 4.57 -13.80
C GLY A 122 -0.11 3.31 -13.55
N ALA A 123 1.18 3.46 -13.22
CA ALA A 123 2.03 2.33 -12.85
C ALA A 123 1.62 1.72 -11.49
N MET A 124 1.25 2.57 -10.52
CA MET A 124 0.73 2.12 -9.22
C MET A 124 -0.60 1.36 -9.39
N LEU A 125 -1.49 1.84 -10.25
CA LEU A 125 -2.73 1.13 -10.61
C LEU A 125 -2.44 -0.23 -11.26
N GLY A 126 -1.46 -0.30 -12.16
CA GLY A 126 -1.03 -1.55 -12.78
C GLY A 126 -0.54 -2.57 -11.75
N LEU A 127 0.34 -2.17 -10.83
CA LEU A 127 0.80 -3.04 -9.75
C LEU A 127 -0.34 -3.41 -8.78
N GLY A 128 -1.19 -2.45 -8.41
CA GLY A 128 -2.36 -2.71 -7.57
C GLY A 128 -3.32 -3.72 -8.21
N THR A 129 -3.52 -3.64 -9.53
CA THR A 129 -4.33 -4.61 -10.29
C THR A 129 -3.68 -6.00 -10.33
N LEU A 130 -2.36 -6.07 -10.46
CA LEU A 130 -1.63 -7.34 -10.38
C LEU A 130 -1.77 -7.98 -8.99
N LEU A 131 -1.61 -7.20 -7.92
CA LEU A 131 -1.80 -7.68 -6.54
C LEU A 131 -3.25 -8.10 -6.28
N LEU A 132 -4.22 -7.40 -6.87
CA LEU A 132 -5.62 -7.79 -6.86
C LEU A 132 -5.83 -9.14 -7.54
N ALA A 133 -5.30 -9.33 -8.75
CA ALA A 133 -5.39 -10.61 -9.46
C ALA A 133 -4.74 -11.74 -8.65
N LEU A 134 -3.60 -11.47 -7.99
CA LEU A 134 -2.94 -12.41 -7.09
C LEU A 134 -3.82 -12.76 -5.88
N PHE A 135 -4.47 -11.77 -5.27
CA PHE A 135 -5.40 -11.95 -4.16
C PHE A 135 -6.63 -12.78 -4.55
N VAL A 136 -7.26 -12.47 -5.69
CA VAL A 136 -8.42 -13.24 -6.20
C VAL A 136 -8.02 -14.68 -6.51
N THR A 137 -6.85 -14.88 -7.10
CA THR A 137 -6.30 -16.22 -7.38
C THR A 137 -6.05 -16.98 -6.08
N TRP A 138 -5.49 -16.33 -5.06
CA TRP A 138 -5.30 -16.92 -3.74
C TRP A 138 -6.63 -17.34 -3.10
N VAL A 139 -7.63 -16.47 -3.12
CA VAL A 139 -8.97 -16.76 -2.59
C VAL A 139 -9.62 -17.94 -3.30
N ALA A 140 -9.58 -17.97 -4.64
CA ALA A 140 -10.10 -19.09 -5.42
C ALA A 140 -9.37 -20.40 -5.09
N THR A 141 -8.04 -20.32 -4.89
CA THR A 141 -7.22 -21.47 -4.48
C THR A 141 -7.57 -21.93 -3.07
N ALA A 142 -7.76 -21.01 -2.12
CA ALA A 142 -8.19 -21.32 -0.76
C ALA A 142 -9.56 -22.00 -0.74
N GLN A 143 -10.50 -21.52 -1.56
CA GLN A 143 -11.81 -22.15 -1.75
C GLN A 143 -11.67 -23.56 -2.36
N ALA A 144 -10.83 -23.73 -3.38
CA ALA A 144 -10.58 -25.04 -3.97
C ALA A 144 -9.98 -26.04 -2.97
N ILE A 145 -9.03 -25.59 -2.13
CA ILE A 145 -8.46 -26.42 -1.06
C ILE A 145 -9.54 -26.78 -0.02
N TYR A 146 -10.38 -25.83 0.37
CA TYR A 146 -11.50 -26.10 1.29
C TYR A 146 -12.46 -27.14 0.71
N VAL A 147 -12.88 -26.98 -0.55
CA VAL A 147 -13.78 -27.92 -1.24
C VAL A 147 -13.13 -29.29 -1.40
N ALA A 148 -11.82 -29.35 -1.63
CA ALA A 148 -11.10 -30.62 -1.68
C ALA A 148 -11.07 -31.34 -0.31
N ALA A 149 -11.03 -30.60 0.80
CA ALA A 149 -11.00 -31.16 2.15
C ALA A 149 -12.39 -31.57 2.66
N PHE A 150 -13.41 -30.73 2.43
CA PHE A 150 -14.73 -30.83 3.09
C PHE A 150 -15.92 -30.91 2.11
N GLY A 151 -15.67 -30.86 0.80
CA GLY A 151 -16.74 -30.83 -0.21
C GLY A 151 -17.47 -29.49 -0.25
N TYR A 152 -18.66 -29.49 -0.86
CA TYR A 152 -19.52 -28.31 -0.98
C TYR A 152 -20.44 -28.10 0.23
N GLU A 153 -20.36 -28.96 1.24
CA GLU A 153 -21.14 -28.80 2.46
C GLU A 153 -20.61 -27.61 3.26
N GLY A 154 -21.47 -26.60 3.41
CA GLY A 154 -21.19 -25.43 4.22
C GLY A 154 -21.17 -25.78 5.71
N VAL A 155 -20.31 -25.11 6.46
CA VAL A 155 -20.33 -25.19 7.92
C VAL A 155 -21.52 -24.42 8.48
N THR A 156 -22.20 -25.02 9.46
CA THR A 156 -23.41 -24.45 10.08
C THR A 156 -23.10 -23.28 11.03
N GLY A 157 -21.83 -23.12 11.43
CA GLY A 157 -21.36 -22.01 12.25
C GLY A 157 -19.85 -22.04 12.51
N ILE A 158 -19.33 -20.96 13.12
CA ILE A 158 -17.90 -20.81 13.45
C ILE A 158 -17.43 -21.90 14.42
N SER A 159 -18.26 -22.28 15.41
CA SER A 159 -17.92 -23.31 16.38
C SER A 159 -17.79 -24.69 15.75
N ASP A 160 -18.71 -25.07 14.85
CA ASP A 160 -18.66 -26.34 14.12
C ASP A 160 -17.42 -26.37 13.21
N PHE A 161 -17.14 -25.26 12.53
CA PHE A 161 -15.93 -25.11 11.73
C PHE A 161 -14.65 -25.29 12.54
N MET A 162 -14.53 -24.63 13.69
CA MET A 162 -13.35 -24.75 14.56
C MET A 162 -13.17 -26.18 15.08
N THR A 163 -14.23 -26.83 15.54
CA THR A 163 -14.17 -28.22 15.99
C THR A 163 -13.72 -29.13 14.85
N ARG A 164 -14.30 -29.00 13.66
CA ARG A 164 -13.90 -29.82 12.49
C ARG A 164 -12.45 -29.59 12.12
N VAL A 165 -12.02 -28.33 12.02
CA VAL A 165 -10.65 -27.98 11.60
C VAL A 165 -9.60 -28.46 12.60
N LEU A 166 -9.87 -28.37 13.90
CA LEU A 166 -8.89 -28.70 14.94
C LEU A 166 -8.88 -30.18 15.33
N THR A 167 -9.98 -30.90 15.17
CA THR A 167 -10.10 -32.29 15.65
C THR A 167 -10.08 -33.36 14.55
N THR A 168 -10.26 -32.99 13.27
CA THR A 168 -10.33 -33.96 12.16
C THR A 168 -9.08 -33.97 11.29
N GLN A 169 -8.70 -35.14 10.77
CA GLN A 169 -7.56 -35.27 9.86
C GLN A 169 -7.67 -34.36 8.62
N GLN A 170 -8.89 -34.20 8.07
CA GLN A 170 -9.18 -33.27 6.98
C GLN A 170 -8.89 -31.81 7.37
N GLY A 171 -9.22 -31.44 8.60
CA GLY A 171 -8.91 -30.13 9.17
C GLY A 171 -7.41 -29.85 9.27
N TRP A 172 -6.63 -30.81 9.75
CA TRP A 172 -5.17 -30.70 9.80
C TRP A 172 -4.55 -30.60 8.39
N TRP A 173 -5.07 -31.37 7.43
CA TRP A 173 -4.67 -31.25 6.02
C TRP A 173 -4.99 -29.86 5.46
N LEU A 174 -6.19 -29.33 5.74
CA LEU A 174 -6.58 -27.97 5.35
C LEU A 174 -5.65 -26.92 5.96
N ILE A 175 -5.26 -27.07 7.23
CA ILE A 175 -4.30 -26.15 7.88
C ILE A 175 -2.96 -26.20 7.17
N VAL A 176 -2.36 -27.38 6.99
CA VAL A 176 -1.01 -27.50 6.41
C VAL A 176 -0.99 -27.01 4.97
N VAL A 177 -1.91 -27.50 4.13
CA VAL A 177 -1.96 -27.14 2.71
C VAL A 177 -2.43 -25.71 2.54
N GLY A 178 -3.49 -25.30 3.22
CA GLY A 178 -4.04 -23.95 3.16
C GLY A 178 -3.06 -22.88 3.64
N CYS A 179 -2.43 -23.08 4.81
CA CYS A 179 -1.41 -22.16 5.32
C CYS A 179 -0.15 -22.18 4.45
N GLY A 180 0.30 -23.35 3.98
CA GLY A 180 1.45 -23.45 3.08
C GLY A 180 1.22 -22.72 1.75
N THR A 181 0.08 -22.93 1.11
CA THR A 181 -0.29 -22.21 -0.11
C THR A 181 -0.45 -20.71 0.15
N GLY A 182 -1.15 -20.31 1.22
CA GLY A 182 -1.28 -18.91 1.60
C GLY A 182 0.07 -18.24 1.85
N PHE A 183 1.01 -18.93 2.49
CA PHE A 183 2.38 -18.47 2.69
C PHE A 183 3.10 -18.22 1.35
N LEU A 184 2.96 -19.10 0.36
CA LEU A 184 3.55 -18.89 -0.97
C LEU A 184 2.98 -17.66 -1.69
N PHE A 185 1.66 -17.44 -1.62
CA PHE A 185 1.04 -16.24 -2.17
C PHE A 185 1.50 -14.98 -1.44
N ALA A 186 1.59 -15.00 -0.11
CA ALA A 186 2.08 -13.89 0.68
C ALA A 186 3.55 -13.59 0.38
N LEU A 187 4.39 -14.63 0.22
CA LEU A 187 5.79 -14.49 -0.17
C LEU A 187 5.93 -13.88 -1.56
N ALA A 188 5.14 -14.34 -2.54
CA ALA A 188 5.11 -13.77 -3.87
C ALA A 188 4.72 -12.29 -3.83
N ALA A 189 3.64 -11.95 -3.10
CA ALA A 189 3.18 -10.58 -2.92
C ALA A 189 4.27 -9.69 -2.28
N LEU A 190 4.94 -10.18 -1.23
CA LEU A 190 6.04 -9.48 -0.58
C LEU A 190 7.19 -9.23 -1.57
N CYS A 191 7.64 -10.27 -2.29
CA CYS A 191 8.74 -10.18 -3.25
C CYS A 191 8.49 -9.12 -4.33
N ILE A 192 7.26 -9.01 -4.84
CA ILE A 192 6.95 -8.07 -5.93
C ILE A 192 6.56 -6.67 -5.47
N SER A 193 6.19 -6.46 -4.20
CA SER A 193 5.59 -5.20 -3.75
C SER A 193 6.29 -4.49 -2.59
N ALA A 194 7.18 -5.16 -1.85
CA ALA A 194 7.74 -4.66 -0.59
C ALA A 194 8.32 -3.23 -0.68
N VAL A 195 8.98 -2.90 -1.79
CA VAL A 195 9.52 -1.55 -2.04
C VAL A 195 8.97 -0.91 -3.32
N SER A 196 8.07 -1.59 -4.03
CA SER A 196 7.65 -1.16 -5.37
C SER A 196 6.81 0.12 -5.33
N PHE A 197 5.81 0.18 -4.44
CA PHE A 197 4.99 1.38 -4.27
C PHE A 197 5.78 2.62 -3.82
N PRO A 198 6.61 2.57 -2.76
CA PRO A 198 7.39 3.74 -2.37
C PRO A 198 8.41 4.15 -3.44
N LEU A 199 9.00 3.20 -4.19
CA LEU A 199 9.88 3.55 -5.32
C LEU A 199 9.13 4.26 -6.45
N MET A 200 7.93 3.78 -6.82
CA MET A 200 7.11 4.44 -7.84
C MET A 200 6.64 5.83 -7.39
N LEU A 201 6.41 6.02 -6.09
CA LEU A 201 6.02 7.31 -5.52
C LEU A 201 7.20 8.29 -5.49
N ASP A 202 8.34 7.86 -4.92
CA ASP A 202 9.54 8.68 -4.68
C ASP A 202 10.31 9.00 -5.98
N ARG A 203 10.40 8.04 -6.90
CA ARG A 203 11.22 8.17 -8.12
C ARG A 203 10.45 8.15 -9.43
N HIS A 204 9.13 8.08 -9.38
CA HIS A 204 8.28 7.95 -10.57
C HIS A 204 8.65 6.76 -11.47
N ALA A 205 9.21 5.70 -10.87
CA ALA A 205 9.63 4.49 -11.57
C ALA A 205 8.44 3.78 -12.24
N GLY A 206 8.71 3.02 -13.29
CA GLY A 206 7.72 2.14 -13.91
C GLY A 206 7.40 0.92 -13.03
N ALA A 207 6.21 0.33 -13.21
CA ALA A 207 5.77 -0.82 -12.41
C ALA A 207 6.74 -2.02 -12.53
N PHE A 208 7.21 -2.31 -13.74
CA PHE A 208 8.15 -3.40 -13.99
C PHE A 208 9.51 -3.17 -13.31
N GLU A 209 10.07 -1.97 -13.45
CA GLU A 209 11.34 -1.58 -12.81
C GLU A 209 11.24 -1.69 -11.28
N ALA A 210 10.11 -1.23 -10.73
CA ALA A 210 9.84 -1.29 -9.30
C ALA A 210 9.75 -2.73 -8.79
N MET A 211 9.03 -3.60 -9.51
CA MET A 211 8.96 -5.03 -9.19
C MET A 211 10.33 -5.69 -9.24
N VAL A 212 11.10 -5.50 -10.32
CA VAL A 212 12.46 -6.09 -10.45
C VAL A 212 13.37 -5.60 -9.32
N THR A 213 13.26 -4.33 -8.94
CA THR A 213 14.01 -3.77 -7.81
C THR A 213 13.57 -4.39 -6.49
N SER A 214 12.27 -4.62 -6.29
CA SER A 214 11.75 -5.33 -5.11
C SER A 214 12.27 -6.76 -5.01
N LEU A 215 12.29 -7.51 -6.13
CA LEU A 215 12.90 -8.84 -6.15
C LEU A 215 14.39 -8.79 -5.79
N ARG A 216 15.15 -7.83 -6.35
CA ARG A 216 16.57 -7.66 -6.02
C ARG A 216 16.77 -7.31 -4.54
N VAL A 217 15.90 -6.48 -3.96
CA VAL A 217 15.94 -6.14 -2.53
C VAL A 217 15.73 -7.37 -1.66
N VAL A 218 14.72 -8.18 -1.96
CA VAL A 218 14.44 -9.41 -1.20
C VAL A 218 15.56 -10.44 -1.37
N ALA A 219 16.10 -10.60 -2.58
CA ALA A 219 17.21 -11.51 -2.84
C ALA A 219 18.50 -11.08 -2.13
N ARG A 220 18.76 -9.77 -2.00
CA ARG A 220 19.93 -9.22 -1.29
C ARG A 220 19.77 -9.32 0.23
N ASN A 221 18.55 -9.23 0.75
CA ASN A 221 18.23 -9.17 2.18
C ASN A 221 17.17 -10.21 2.59
N PRO A 222 17.36 -11.52 2.36
CA PRO A 222 16.29 -12.51 2.51
C PRO A 222 15.81 -12.63 3.96
N VAL A 223 16.73 -12.64 4.93
CA VAL A 223 16.38 -12.77 6.36
C VAL A 223 15.66 -11.51 6.88
N PRO A 224 16.19 -10.28 6.71
CA PRO A 224 15.46 -9.06 7.07
C PRO A 224 14.09 -8.95 6.40
N MET A 225 13.97 -9.27 5.12
CA MET A 225 12.70 -9.16 4.40
C MET A 225 11.69 -10.22 4.82
N ALA A 226 12.13 -11.46 5.13
CA ALA A 226 11.26 -12.47 5.71
C ALA A 226 10.76 -12.05 7.11
N ALA A 227 11.64 -11.49 7.94
CA ALA A 227 11.27 -10.95 9.24
C ALA A 227 10.29 -9.78 9.12
N TRP A 228 10.48 -8.90 8.14
CA TRP A 228 9.53 -7.83 7.83
C TRP A 228 8.15 -8.36 7.43
N GLY A 229 8.11 -9.36 6.54
CA GLY A 229 6.86 -10.03 6.17
C GLY A 229 6.15 -10.67 7.37
N LEU A 230 6.90 -11.28 8.29
CA LEU A 230 6.35 -11.83 9.53
C LEU A 230 5.79 -10.74 10.46
N ILE A 231 6.51 -9.62 10.62
CA ILE A 231 6.03 -8.46 11.39
C ILE A 231 4.70 -7.96 10.83
N VAL A 232 4.62 -7.77 9.50
CA VAL A 232 3.39 -7.35 8.82
C VAL A 232 2.25 -8.34 9.07
N ALA A 233 2.50 -9.63 8.90
CA ALA A 233 1.50 -10.68 9.12
C ALA A 233 0.99 -10.71 10.56
N VAL A 234 1.89 -10.66 11.55
CA VAL A 234 1.54 -10.68 12.98
C VAL A 234 0.77 -9.42 13.36
N LEU A 235 1.23 -8.24 12.94
CA LEU A 235 0.55 -6.99 13.27
C LEU A 235 -0.85 -6.94 12.65
N LEU A 236 -1.01 -7.36 11.40
CA LEU A 236 -2.33 -7.44 10.76
C LEU A 236 -3.24 -8.43 11.49
N ALA A 237 -2.74 -9.62 11.84
CA ALA A 237 -3.51 -10.60 12.61
C ALA A 237 -3.92 -10.06 13.99
N LEU A 238 -3.03 -9.39 14.71
CA LEU A 238 -3.37 -8.77 16.00
C LEU A 238 -4.37 -7.62 15.83
N GLY A 239 -4.26 -6.85 14.74
CA GLY A 239 -5.16 -5.74 14.43
C GLY A 239 -6.58 -6.16 14.07
N THR A 240 -6.79 -7.39 13.57
CA THR A 240 -8.13 -7.92 13.27
C THR A 240 -8.88 -8.46 14.48
N ILE A 241 -8.17 -8.94 15.51
CA ILE A 241 -8.76 -9.49 16.75
C ILE A 241 -9.83 -8.58 17.38
N PRO A 242 -9.61 -7.26 17.59
CA PRO A 242 -10.62 -6.37 18.15
C PRO A 242 -11.65 -5.94 17.09
N ALA A 243 -12.29 -6.92 16.42
CA ALA A 243 -13.28 -6.70 15.37
C ALA A 243 -12.82 -5.70 14.29
N PHE A 244 -11.58 -5.87 13.81
CA PHE A 244 -10.93 -4.99 12.82
C PHE A 244 -10.61 -3.55 13.28
N LEU A 245 -11.03 -3.11 14.48
CA LEU A 245 -10.74 -1.76 14.99
C LEU A 245 -9.23 -1.50 15.14
N GLY A 246 -8.45 -2.53 15.47
CA GLY A 246 -7.00 -2.44 15.63
C GLY A 246 -6.29 -2.10 14.31
N LEU A 247 -6.91 -2.39 13.16
CA LEU A 247 -6.40 -2.00 11.85
C LEU A 247 -6.33 -0.47 11.68
N ALA A 248 -7.13 0.30 12.42
CA ALA A 248 -7.04 1.77 12.44
C ALA A 248 -5.68 2.28 12.91
N VAL A 249 -4.95 1.46 13.68
CA VAL A 249 -3.60 1.77 14.18
C VAL A 249 -2.55 1.04 13.36
N VAL A 250 -2.79 -0.26 13.08
CA VAL A 250 -1.81 -1.12 12.40
C VAL A 250 -1.56 -0.69 10.95
N ILE A 251 -2.61 -0.37 10.18
CA ILE A 251 -2.45 0.01 8.76
C ILE A 251 -1.63 1.30 8.62
N PRO A 252 -1.96 2.39 9.35
CA PRO A 252 -1.15 3.60 9.32
C PRO A 252 0.31 3.36 9.75
N LEU A 253 0.51 2.64 10.85
CA LEU A 253 1.84 2.32 11.35
C LEU A 253 2.68 1.58 10.29
N LEU A 254 2.12 0.53 9.68
CA LEU A 254 2.80 -0.25 8.65
C LEU A 254 3.08 0.58 7.39
N GLY A 255 2.16 1.47 6.99
CA GLY A 255 2.37 2.40 5.88
C GLY A 255 3.57 3.31 6.13
N HIS A 256 3.58 4.01 7.27
CA HIS A 256 4.70 4.89 7.62
C HIS A 256 6.02 4.11 7.77
N ALA A 257 5.99 2.96 8.46
CA ALA A 257 7.20 2.17 8.67
C ALA A 257 7.77 1.57 7.37
N THR A 258 6.93 1.20 6.40
CA THR A 258 7.39 0.71 5.09
C THR A 258 8.12 1.79 4.30
N TRP A 259 7.71 3.06 4.42
CA TRP A 259 8.45 4.20 3.85
C TRP A 259 9.86 4.28 4.43
N HIS A 260 9.99 4.26 5.76
CA HIS A 260 11.30 4.30 6.43
C HIS A 260 12.19 3.10 6.09
N LEU A 261 11.60 1.91 5.98
CA LEU A 261 12.33 0.72 5.52
C LEU A 261 12.84 0.90 4.09
N TYR A 262 12.01 1.41 3.18
CA TYR A 262 12.40 1.71 1.80
C TYR A 262 13.60 2.68 1.76
N ARG A 263 13.57 3.77 2.53
CA ARG A 263 14.65 4.77 2.59
C ARG A 263 15.96 4.20 3.15
N LYS A 264 15.90 3.21 4.04
CA LYS A 264 17.07 2.49 4.55
C LYS A 264 17.65 1.53 3.51
N VAL A 265 16.81 0.87 2.73
CA VAL A 265 17.20 -0.14 1.74
C VAL A 265 17.69 0.47 0.43
N ILE A 266 17.07 1.53 -0.08
CA ILE A 266 17.39 2.13 -1.37
C ILE A 266 18.26 3.38 -1.17
N VAL A 267 19.43 3.40 -1.82
CA VAL A 267 20.35 4.55 -1.74
C VAL A 267 19.72 5.77 -2.40
N SER A 268 19.59 6.86 -1.64
CA SER A 268 19.33 8.18 -2.23
C SER A 268 20.54 8.57 -3.08
N ALA A 269 20.34 8.81 -4.38
CA ALA A 269 21.43 9.17 -5.29
C ALA A 269 22.20 10.38 -4.71
N PRO A 270 23.54 10.32 -4.56
CA PRO A 270 24.33 11.42 -4.00
C PRO A 270 24.16 12.76 -4.74
N ASP A 271 23.80 12.70 -6.03
CA ASP A 271 23.68 13.85 -6.93
C ASP A 271 22.24 14.23 -7.30
N ALA A 272 21.23 13.64 -6.63
CA ALA A 272 19.87 14.11 -6.79
C ALA A 272 19.79 15.53 -6.21
N ARG A 273 19.91 16.54 -7.09
CA ARG A 273 19.68 17.94 -6.73
C ARG A 273 18.39 17.99 -5.91
N PRO A 274 18.39 18.65 -4.73
CA PRO A 274 17.15 18.86 -3.99
C PRO A 274 16.13 19.40 -4.98
N VAL A 275 15.05 18.66 -5.22
CA VAL A 275 13.96 19.16 -6.04
C VAL A 275 13.50 20.41 -5.30
N PRO A 276 13.63 21.61 -5.91
CA PRO A 276 13.17 22.82 -5.25
C PRO A 276 11.71 22.58 -4.89
N PRO A 277 11.28 22.90 -3.65
CA PRO A 277 9.88 22.75 -3.28
C PRO A 277 9.03 23.39 -4.38
N PRO A 278 7.97 22.72 -4.86
CA PRO A 278 7.12 23.28 -5.89
C PRO A 278 6.73 24.69 -5.43
N PRO A 279 6.87 25.72 -6.29
CA PRO A 279 6.60 27.08 -5.88
C PRO A 279 5.22 27.12 -5.25
N HIS A 280 5.14 27.58 -3.99
CA HIS A 280 3.87 27.79 -3.31
C HIS A 280 2.98 28.58 -4.25
N ARG A 281 2.02 27.91 -4.91
CA ARG A 281 0.96 28.61 -5.61
C ARG A 281 0.13 29.19 -4.49
N PRO A 282 0.13 30.51 -4.26
CA PRO A 282 -0.80 31.09 -3.30
C PRO A 282 -2.18 30.61 -3.71
N ARG A 283 -2.92 30.00 -2.77
CA ARG A 283 -4.33 29.70 -2.96
C ARG A 283 -4.99 31.03 -3.29
N LYS A 284 -5.27 31.27 -4.57
CA LYS A 284 -6.02 32.46 -4.99
C LYS A 284 -7.35 32.40 -4.24
N PRO A 285 -7.67 33.40 -3.39
CA PRO A 285 -8.96 33.46 -2.74
C PRO A 285 -10.05 33.34 -3.81
N ALA A 286 -11.16 32.64 -3.52
CA ALA A 286 -12.29 32.54 -4.45
C ALA A 286 -12.87 33.94 -4.84
N ALA A 287 -12.46 35.00 -4.15
CA ALA A 287 -12.75 36.39 -4.49
C ALA A 287 -12.00 36.90 -5.74
N ASP A 288 -10.91 36.26 -6.17
CA ASP A 288 -10.18 36.58 -7.43
C ASP A 288 -10.80 35.90 -8.66
N PHE A 289 -11.97 35.26 -8.51
CA PHE A 289 -12.71 34.74 -9.66
C PHE A 289 -13.21 35.93 -10.49
N PRO A 290 -12.88 36.01 -11.79
CA PRO A 290 -13.32 37.14 -12.61
C PRO A 290 -14.85 37.11 -12.70
N ALA A 291 -15.52 38.03 -12.00
CA ALA A 291 -16.96 38.26 -12.07
C ALA A 291 -17.43 38.61 -13.51
N ASN A 292 -16.47 38.89 -14.39
CA ASN A 292 -16.62 39.30 -15.78
C ASN A 292 -16.97 38.13 -16.72
N LEU A 293 -16.96 36.87 -16.24
CA LEU A 293 -17.30 35.70 -17.06
C LEU A 293 -18.82 35.48 -17.24
N PHE A 294 -19.66 36.22 -16.52
CA PHE A 294 -21.12 36.19 -16.69
C PHE A 294 -21.65 37.58 -17.04
N PRO A 295 -21.67 37.97 -18.33
CA PRO A 295 -22.42 39.16 -18.75
C PRO A 295 -23.91 38.88 -18.52
N TRP A 296 -24.46 39.46 -17.46
CA TRP A 296 -25.90 39.48 -17.23
C TRP A 296 -26.53 40.26 -18.39
N ARG A 297 -27.19 39.53 -19.30
CA ARG A 297 -27.94 40.13 -20.40
C ARG A 297 -29.22 40.73 -19.80
N ASN A 298 -29.20 42.02 -19.52
CA ASN A 298 -30.41 42.78 -19.17
C ASN A 298 -31.40 42.65 -20.33
N ARG A 299 -32.52 41.98 -20.07
CA ARG A 299 -33.65 41.85 -21.00
C ARG A 299 -34.70 42.86 -20.56
N THR A 300 -34.56 44.09 -21.06
CA THR A 300 -35.65 45.07 -21.11
C THR A 300 -35.75 45.52 -22.55
N ASP A 301 -36.93 45.26 -23.14
CA ASP A 301 -37.63 46.06 -24.15
C ASP A 301 -38.31 45.16 -25.20
N ALA A 302 -39.50 44.68 -24.84
CA ALA A 302 -40.71 44.59 -25.66
C ALA A 302 -41.92 44.40 -24.74
#